data_AF-A0A1B9NN85-F1
#
_entry.id   AF-A0A1B9NN85-F1
#
_cell.length_a   1.000
_cell.length_b   1.000
_cell.length_c   1.000
_cell.angle_alpha   90.00
_cell.angle_beta   90.00
_cell.angle_gamma   90.00
#
_symmetry.space_group_name_H-M   'P 1'
#
loop_
_entity.id
_entity.type
_entity.pdbx_description
1 polymer ?
#
loop_
_entity_poly.entity_id
_entity_poly.type
_entity_poly.pdbx_seq_one_letter_code
_entity_poly.pdbx_strand_id
1 'polypeptide(L)'
;MERTRSKGGGGYTQDYVPNYGFRIKPVVSSKTFPTTGFPGAKFQLVMTGAQADYDYQLINNPGDGGVVDKNGMVKLISKPSGTVTIRAVLKRDASVMHEYSFTPISVWAKPQGDFKGDRASGWQRCGGINKFLSVNELTNAPTTTIEIDPAIFWGGIFTRAIDGSLFSEWGFINQRSYPDSQWRGGVYWTRDRESSSKQYHVYSDSGHIGTGNDSWNNYVACKG
;
A
#
# COMPACT_ATOMS: atom_id res chain seq x y z
N MET A 1 14.38 -3.22 21.41
CA MET A 1 14.14 -1.76 21.43
C MET A 1 13.04 -1.46 20.42
N GLU A 2 11.80 -1.25 20.88
CA GLU A 2 10.71 -0.75 20.03
C GLU A 2 11.14 0.60 19.45
N ARG A 3 11.33 0.67 18.13
CA ARG A 3 11.35 1.97 17.47
C ARG A 3 9.90 2.33 17.23
N THR A 4 9.32 3.04 18.19
CA THR A 4 8.10 3.81 17.99
C THR A 4 8.32 4.76 16.80
N ARG A 5 7.26 5.03 16.03
CA ARG A 5 7.33 5.93 14.88
C ARG A 5 8.00 7.24 15.29
N SER A 6 8.96 7.72 14.49
CA SER A 6 9.55 9.03 14.78
C SER A 6 8.46 10.10 14.72
N LYS A 7 8.67 11.23 15.39
CA LYS A 7 7.71 12.35 15.41
C LYS A 7 7.35 12.82 13.99
N GLY A 8 8.31 12.77 13.06
CA GLY A 8 8.12 13.09 11.62
C GLY A 8 7.77 11.89 10.75
N GLY A 9 7.46 10.73 11.34
CA GLY A 9 7.22 9.49 10.63
C GLY A 9 8.52 8.89 10.10
N GLY A 10 8.50 8.33 8.89
CA GLY A 10 9.68 7.72 8.28
C GLY A 10 10.12 6.41 8.93
N GLY A 11 11.17 5.81 8.37
CA GLY A 11 11.69 4.53 8.83
C GLY A 11 10.68 3.39 8.67
N TYR A 12 10.68 2.45 9.62
CA TYR A 12 9.89 1.23 9.54
C TYR A 12 9.66 0.61 10.93
N THR A 13 8.55 -0.12 11.10
CA THR A 13 8.29 -0.90 12.33
C THR A 13 9.18 -2.15 12.38
N GLN A 14 9.22 -2.85 13.52
CA GLN A 14 9.99 -4.10 13.64
C GLN A 14 9.48 -5.24 12.73
N ASP A 15 8.29 -5.09 12.17
CA ASP A 15 7.73 -6.03 11.18
C ASP A 15 8.47 -5.95 9.85
N TYR A 16 9.11 -4.84 9.54
CA TYR A 16 9.84 -4.65 8.30
C TYR A 16 11.33 -4.90 8.52
N VAL A 17 11.90 -5.76 7.68
CA VAL A 17 13.33 -6.04 7.61
C VAL A 17 13.89 -5.34 6.36
N PRO A 18 14.82 -4.39 6.51
CA PRO A 18 15.47 -3.73 5.37
C PRO A 18 15.96 -4.75 4.34
N ASN A 19 15.74 -4.46 3.06
CA ASN A 19 16.07 -5.31 1.91
C ASN A 19 15.30 -6.63 1.78
N TYR A 20 14.49 -7.02 2.77
CA TYR A 20 13.73 -8.28 2.76
C TYR A 20 12.20 -8.08 2.84
N GLY A 21 11.73 -6.91 3.27
CA GLY A 21 10.30 -6.61 3.36
C GLY A 21 9.69 -7.00 4.70
N PHE A 22 8.39 -7.27 4.72
CA PHE A 22 7.67 -7.61 5.95
C PHE A 22 7.89 -9.07 6.38
N ARG A 23 8.02 -9.28 7.70
CA ARG A 23 8.04 -10.61 8.30
C ARG A 23 6.72 -11.32 8.05
N ILE A 24 6.79 -12.61 7.73
CA ILE A 24 5.61 -13.48 7.59
C ILE A 24 4.84 -13.66 8.91
N LYS A 25 5.54 -13.50 10.04
CA LYS A 25 5.00 -13.46 11.40
C LYS A 25 5.36 -12.10 11.99
N PRO A 26 4.48 -11.10 11.84
CA PRO A 26 4.68 -9.78 12.42
C PRO A 26 4.81 -9.86 13.95
N VAL A 27 5.53 -8.89 14.51
CA VAL A 27 5.77 -8.73 15.95
C VAL A 27 4.96 -7.55 16.49
N VAL A 28 4.75 -6.50 15.69
CA VAL A 28 4.02 -5.29 16.06
C VAL A 28 2.57 -5.35 15.58
N SER A 29 2.34 -5.70 14.32
CA SER A 29 0.99 -5.84 13.78
C SER A 29 0.32 -7.14 14.20
N SER A 30 -0.98 -7.10 14.48
CA SER A 30 -1.82 -8.29 14.65
C SER A 30 -2.31 -8.87 13.31
N LYS A 31 -1.98 -8.23 12.19
CA LYS A 31 -2.38 -8.62 10.83
C LYS A 31 -1.16 -9.01 10.01
N THR A 32 -1.37 -9.83 8.98
CA THR A 32 -0.33 -10.25 8.04
C THR A 32 -0.38 -9.38 6.79
N PHE A 33 0.78 -8.98 6.28
CA PHE A 33 0.89 -8.24 5.02
C PHE A 33 0.42 -9.09 3.83
N PRO A 34 -0.11 -8.50 2.76
CA PRO A 34 -0.70 -7.18 2.72
C PRO A 34 -2.12 -7.19 3.33
N THR A 35 -2.49 -6.08 3.97
CA THR A 35 -3.88 -5.84 4.39
C THR A 35 -4.62 -4.93 3.41
N THR A 36 -3.85 -4.21 2.59
CA THR A 36 -4.31 -3.32 1.53
C THR A 36 -3.92 -3.85 0.14
N GLY A 37 -4.43 -3.26 -0.94
CA GLY A 37 -3.99 -3.65 -2.28
C GLY A 37 -4.54 -2.79 -3.40
N PHE A 38 -4.05 -3.06 -4.60
CA PHE A 38 -4.50 -2.47 -5.86
C PHE A 38 -4.13 -3.41 -7.02
N PRO A 39 -4.79 -3.30 -8.18
CA PRO A 39 -4.40 -4.04 -9.38
C PRO A 39 -2.94 -3.74 -9.77
N GLY A 40 -2.13 -4.78 -9.93
CA GLY A 40 -0.70 -4.69 -10.24
C GLY A 40 0.22 -4.58 -9.03
N ALA A 41 -0.32 -4.55 -7.80
CA ALA A 41 0.49 -4.65 -6.59
C ALA A 41 1.21 -6.00 -6.55
N LYS A 42 2.50 -6.02 -6.20
CA LYS A 42 3.30 -7.25 -6.19
C LYS A 42 4.33 -7.27 -5.07
N PHE A 43 4.62 -8.47 -4.58
CA PHE A 43 5.66 -8.74 -3.58
C PHE A 43 6.28 -10.11 -3.82
N GLN A 44 7.49 -10.35 -3.31
CA GLN A 44 8.16 -11.64 -3.41
C GLN A 44 8.13 -12.35 -2.06
N LEU A 45 7.85 -13.65 -2.05
CA LEU A 45 8.16 -14.50 -0.91
C LEU A 45 9.67 -14.67 -0.82
N VAL A 46 10.29 -14.30 0.30
CA VAL A 46 11.72 -14.48 0.52
C VAL A 46 11.94 -15.84 1.17
N MET A 47 12.60 -16.74 0.45
CA MET A 47 12.90 -18.09 0.92
C MET A 47 14.36 -18.21 1.38
N THR A 48 14.63 -19.19 2.25
CA THR A 48 16.01 -19.58 2.56
C THR A 48 16.59 -20.33 1.36
N GLY A 49 17.76 -19.91 0.88
CA GLY A 49 18.36 -20.48 -0.33
C GLY A 49 17.83 -19.85 -1.62
N ALA A 50 17.94 -20.55 -2.74
CA ALA A 50 17.51 -20.03 -4.03
C ALA A 50 15.99 -20.14 -4.18
N GLN A 51 15.33 -19.12 -4.73
CA GLN A 51 13.89 -19.17 -5.05
C GLN A 51 13.56 -20.34 -5.98
N ALA A 52 14.48 -20.69 -6.89
CA ALA A 52 14.31 -21.80 -7.83
C ALA A 52 14.29 -23.19 -7.16
N ASP A 53 14.72 -23.31 -5.89
CA ASP A 53 14.68 -24.57 -5.14
C ASP A 53 13.26 -24.95 -4.70
N TYR A 54 12.29 -24.05 -4.87
CA TYR A 54 10.91 -24.24 -4.40
C TYR A 54 9.91 -24.30 -5.57
N ASP A 55 8.83 -25.03 -5.35
CA ASP A 55 7.60 -24.97 -6.14
C ASP A 55 6.57 -24.12 -5.41
N TYR A 56 6.01 -23.13 -6.11
CA TYR A 56 5.03 -22.19 -5.56
C TYR A 56 3.66 -22.44 -6.16
N GLN A 57 2.64 -22.47 -5.31
CA GLN A 57 1.26 -22.64 -5.75
C GLN A 57 0.29 -21.85 -4.88
N LEU A 58 -0.74 -21.30 -5.51
CA LEU A 58 -1.91 -20.78 -4.81
C LEU A 58 -2.82 -21.96 -4.47
N ILE A 59 -2.91 -22.30 -3.19
CA ILE A 59 -3.80 -23.38 -2.71
C ILE A 59 -5.18 -22.85 -2.32
N ASN A 60 -5.31 -21.54 -2.16
CA ASN A 60 -6.57 -20.85 -1.95
C ASN A 60 -6.49 -19.46 -2.60
N ASN A 61 -7.41 -19.14 -3.50
CA ASN A 61 -7.41 -17.88 -4.26
C ASN A 61 -8.84 -17.41 -4.58
N PRO A 62 -9.66 -17.12 -3.57
CA PRO A 62 -11.07 -16.76 -3.77
C PRO A 62 -11.21 -15.48 -4.60
N GLY A 63 -12.00 -15.56 -5.67
CA GLY A 63 -12.20 -14.47 -6.63
C GLY A 63 -11.05 -14.28 -7.62
N ASP A 64 -10.12 -15.24 -7.68
CA ASP A 64 -8.97 -15.24 -8.59
C ASP A 64 -8.15 -13.93 -8.53
N GLY A 65 -8.02 -13.38 -7.31
CA GLY A 65 -7.45 -12.06 -7.11
C GLY A 65 -5.93 -11.99 -7.19
N GLY A 66 -5.24 -13.12 -7.13
CA GLY A 66 -3.78 -13.19 -7.19
C GLY A 66 -3.25 -14.22 -8.19
N VAL A 67 -1.98 -14.04 -8.55
CA VAL A 67 -1.14 -15.03 -9.24
C VAL A 67 0.21 -15.14 -8.53
N VAL A 68 0.84 -16.31 -8.59
CA VAL A 68 2.21 -16.53 -8.11
C VAL A 68 3.05 -17.13 -9.24
N ASP A 69 4.26 -16.62 -9.43
CA ASP A 69 5.19 -17.15 -10.44
C ASP A 69 6.18 -18.17 -9.87
N LYS A 70 7.01 -18.74 -10.75
CA LYS A 70 8.04 -19.73 -10.42
C LYS A 70 9.17 -19.22 -9.50
N ASN A 71 9.23 -17.91 -9.25
CA ASN A 71 10.23 -17.27 -8.38
C ASN A 71 9.60 -16.76 -7.08
N GLY A 72 8.35 -17.14 -6.78
CA GLY A 72 7.63 -16.69 -5.60
C GLY A 72 7.17 -15.24 -5.67
N MET A 73 7.10 -14.62 -6.86
CA MET A 73 6.49 -13.30 -7.02
C MET A 73 4.97 -13.44 -7.01
N VAL A 74 4.33 -12.86 -6.00
CA VAL A 74 2.89 -12.74 -5.89
C VAL A 74 2.46 -11.41 -6.50
N LYS A 75 1.51 -11.43 -7.44
CA LYS A 75 0.89 -10.23 -8.02
C LYS A 75 -0.61 -10.27 -7.80
N LEU A 76 -1.17 -9.16 -7.30
CA LEU A 76 -2.61 -8.95 -7.17
C LEU A 76 -3.15 -8.41 -8.50
N ILE A 77 -4.07 -9.16 -9.11
CA ILE A 77 -4.70 -8.82 -10.40
C ILE A 77 -6.07 -8.16 -10.18
N SER A 78 -6.79 -8.59 -9.15
CA SER A 78 -8.10 -8.07 -8.76
C SER A 78 -8.25 -8.19 -7.24
N LYS A 79 -9.34 -7.65 -6.67
CA LYS A 79 -9.58 -7.71 -5.23
C LYS A 79 -9.98 -9.15 -4.86
N PRO A 80 -9.19 -9.89 -4.07
CA PRO A 80 -9.62 -11.20 -3.57
C PRO A 80 -10.92 -11.08 -2.77
N SER A 81 -11.81 -12.07 -2.90
CA SER A 81 -13.06 -12.12 -2.13
C SER A 81 -12.91 -12.79 -0.76
N GLY A 82 -11.70 -13.25 -0.43
CA GLY A 82 -11.38 -13.89 0.85
C GLY A 82 -9.87 -14.05 1.04
N THR A 83 -9.48 -14.94 1.96
CA THR A 83 -8.08 -15.21 2.27
C THR A 83 -7.39 -15.90 1.11
N VAL A 84 -6.23 -15.38 0.70
CA VAL A 84 -5.36 -16.00 -0.28
C VAL A 84 -4.27 -16.77 0.46
N THR A 85 -3.99 -18.00 0.03
CA THR A 85 -2.94 -18.84 0.62
C THR A 85 -1.99 -19.34 -0.46
N ILE A 86 -0.71 -19.03 -0.30
CA ILE A 86 0.39 -19.53 -1.12
C ILE A 86 1.11 -20.62 -0.34
N ARG A 87 1.45 -21.70 -1.02
CA ARG A 87 2.32 -22.76 -0.53
C ARG A 87 3.61 -22.77 -1.33
N ALA A 88 4.74 -22.83 -0.63
CA ALA A 88 6.06 -23.09 -1.18
C ALA A 88 6.56 -24.45 -0.68
N VAL A 89 6.90 -25.36 -1.59
CA VAL A 89 7.40 -26.71 -1.27
C VAL A 89 8.83 -26.82 -1.77
N LEU A 90 9.75 -27.28 -0.93
CA LEU A 90 11.14 -27.47 -1.33
C LEU A 90 11.27 -28.68 -2.26
N LYS A 91 11.84 -28.50 -3.46
CA LYS A 91 11.92 -29.55 -4.50
C LYS A 91 12.72 -30.78 -4.06
N ARG A 92 13.81 -30.56 -3.31
CA ARG A 92 14.68 -31.64 -2.84
C ARG A 92 14.10 -32.43 -1.65
N ASP A 93 13.10 -31.87 -0.97
CA ASP A 93 12.44 -32.51 0.18
C ASP A 93 11.03 -31.95 0.35
N ALA A 94 10.03 -32.70 -0.11
CA ALA A 94 8.64 -32.30 -0.08
C ALA A 94 8.04 -32.21 1.34
N SER A 95 8.75 -32.69 2.37
CA SER A 95 8.35 -32.50 3.77
C SER A 95 8.60 -31.07 4.26
N VAL A 96 9.51 -30.34 3.60
CA VAL A 96 9.78 -28.92 3.88
C VAL A 96 8.80 -28.06 3.09
N MET A 97 7.74 -27.64 3.77
CA MET A 97 6.64 -26.88 3.21
C MET A 97 6.34 -25.64 4.05
N HIS A 98 6.10 -24.52 3.37
CA HIS A 98 5.73 -23.26 4.00
C HIS A 98 4.43 -22.74 3.41
N GLU A 99 3.53 -22.27 4.27
CA GLU A 99 2.30 -21.62 3.87
C GLU A 99 2.27 -20.18 4.33
N TYR A 100 1.83 -19.31 3.43
CA TYR A 100 1.65 -17.90 3.67
C TYR A 100 0.24 -17.48 3.30
N SER A 101 -0.49 -16.94 4.28
CA SER A 101 -1.88 -16.51 4.10
C SER A 101 -2.02 -15.03 4.39
N PHE A 102 -2.79 -14.34 3.55
CA PHE A 102 -3.16 -12.95 3.76
C PHE A 102 -4.59 -12.69 3.30
N THR A 103 -5.20 -11.65 3.88
CA THR A 103 -6.57 -11.24 3.56
C THR A 103 -6.55 -9.73 3.29
N PRO A 104 -6.50 -9.30 2.01
CA PRO A 104 -6.34 -7.89 1.67
C PRO A 104 -7.71 -7.20 1.64
N ILE A 105 -8.21 -6.78 2.80
CA ILE A 105 -9.61 -6.32 2.94
C ILE A 105 -9.79 -4.91 3.46
N SER A 106 -8.78 -4.27 4.07
CA SER A 106 -9.01 -2.95 4.68
C SER A 106 -9.14 -1.86 3.63
N VAL A 107 -8.28 -1.87 2.60
CA VAL A 107 -8.27 -0.87 1.53
C VAL A 107 -7.96 -1.52 0.19
N TRP A 108 -8.86 -1.38 -0.78
CA TRP A 108 -8.60 -1.70 -2.18
C TRP A 108 -8.67 -0.45 -3.05
N ALA A 109 -7.52 -0.04 -3.60
CA ALA A 109 -7.38 1.17 -4.39
C ALA A 109 -7.41 0.87 -5.90
N LYS A 110 -8.13 1.72 -6.65
CA LYS A 110 -8.25 1.70 -8.11
C LYS A 110 -7.73 3.03 -8.66
N PRO A 111 -6.40 3.17 -8.88
CA PRO A 111 -5.82 4.37 -9.47
C PRO A 111 -6.39 4.63 -10.88
N GLN A 112 -6.59 5.89 -11.24
CA GLN A 112 -7.28 6.31 -12.48
C GLN A 112 -6.35 6.62 -13.65
N GLY A 113 -5.08 6.18 -13.59
CA GLY A 113 -4.13 6.34 -14.69
C GLY A 113 -3.72 7.80 -14.88
N ASP A 114 -3.70 8.23 -16.13
CA ASP A 114 -3.28 9.59 -16.53
C ASP A 114 -4.30 10.68 -16.21
N PHE A 115 -5.46 10.32 -15.63
CA PHE A 115 -6.44 11.31 -15.21
C PHE A 115 -5.91 12.17 -14.05
N LYS A 116 -5.82 13.47 -14.32
CA LYS A 116 -5.72 14.53 -13.31
C LYS A 116 -6.92 15.45 -13.43
N GLY A 117 -7.40 15.94 -12.30
CA GLY A 117 -8.45 16.95 -12.30
C GLY A 117 -8.56 17.66 -10.96
N ASP A 118 -9.39 18.70 -10.99
CA ASP A 118 -9.90 19.32 -9.77
C ASP A 118 -10.66 18.30 -8.92
N ARG A 119 -10.94 18.68 -7.68
CA ARG A 119 -11.52 17.74 -6.72
C ARG A 119 -12.93 17.29 -7.10
N ALA A 120 -13.74 18.18 -7.68
CA ALA A 120 -15.10 17.85 -8.11
C ALA A 120 -15.11 16.85 -9.27
N SER A 121 -14.29 17.08 -10.29
CA SER A 121 -14.09 16.18 -11.43
C SER A 121 -13.56 14.83 -10.97
N GLY A 122 -12.64 14.85 -9.99
CA GLY A 122 -12.15 13.66 -9.34
C GLY A 122 -13.28 12.84 -8.68
N TRP A 123 -14.15 13.47 -7.89
CA TRP A 123 -15.27 12.76 -7.28
C TRP A 123 -16.20 12.14 -8.30
N GLN A 124 -16.55 12.89 -9.36
CA GLN A 124 -17.39 12.38 -10.44
C GLN A 124 -16.74 11.14 -11.06
N ARG A 125 -15.41 11.17 -11.29
CA ARG A 125 -14.65 10.05 -11.81
C ARG A 125 -14.74 8.79 -10.93
N CYS A 126 -14.77 8.95 -9.60
CA CYS A 126 -14.92 7.82 -8.67
C CYS A 126 -16.37 7.44 -8.33
N GLY A 127 -17.37 8.15 -8.85
CA GLY A 127 -18.78 7.94 -8.47
C GLY A 127 -19.14 8.51 -7.09
N GLY A 128 -18.46 9.57 -6.67
CA GLY A 128 -18.77 10.37 -5.47
C GLY A 128 -17.63 10.45 -4.44
N ILE A 129 -17.74 11.43 -3.53
CA ILE A 129 -16.75 11.69 -2.46
C ILE A 129 -16.47 10.46 -1.59
N ASN A 130 -17.49 9.63 -1.30
CA ASN A 130 -17.34 8.45 -0.45
C ASN A 130 -16.51 7.34 -1.10
N LYS A 131 -16.25 7.45 -2.41
CA LYS A 131 -15.39 6.54 -3.17
C LYS A 131 -13.96 7.04 -3.27
N PHE A 132 -13.60 8.20 -2.69
CA PHE A 132 -12.21 8.59 -2.51
C PHE A 132 -11.60 7.91 -1.30
N LEU A 133 -10.31 7.63 -1.38
CA LEU A 133 -9.51 7.22 -0.23
C LEU A 133 -9.36 8.40 0.74
N SER A 134 -9.42 8.14 2.05
CA SER A 134 -8.96 9.10 3.06
C SER A 134 -7.44 9.14 3.15
N VAL A 135 -6.93 10.20 3.74
CA VAL A 135 -5.55 10.36 4.21
C VAL A 135 -5.09 9.08 4.92
N ASN A 136 -5.83 8.62 5.93
CA ASN A 136 -5.45 7.44 6.72
C ASN A 136 -5.50 6.11 5.94
N GLU A 137 -6.21 6.05 4.81
CA GLU A 137 -6.20 4.86 3.94
C GLU A 137 -5.03 4.90 2.96
N LEU A 138 -4.52 6.09 2.62
CA LEU A 138 -3.36 6.27 1.76
C LEU A 138 -2.06 6.19 2.55
N THR A 139 -1.96 6.86 3.68
CA THR A 139 -0.70 7.06 4.38
C THR A 139 -0.87 7.03 5.90
N ASN A 140 0.23 6.77 6.57
CA ASN A 140 0.35 6.84 8.01
C ASN A 140 1.32 7.94 8.48
N ALA A 141 1.70 8.83 7.55
CA ALA A 141 2.53 9.98 7.83
C ALA A 141 1.85 10.87 8.89
N PRO A 142 2.61 11.46 9.82
CA PRO A 142 2.07 12.43 10.75
C PRO A 142 1.57 13.67 10.01
N THR A 143 0.48 14.25 10.51
CA THR A 143 -0.07 15.52 10.02
C THR A 143 -0.04 16.54 11.15
N THR A 144 0.30 17.78 10.83
CA THR A 144 0.30 18.91 11.77
C THR A 144 0.02 20.21 10.99
N THR A 145 -0.04 21.35 11.67
CA THR A 145 -0.02 22.67 11.05
C THR A 145 1.38 23.29 11.12
N ILE A 146 1.63 24.28 10.25
CA ILE A 146 2.93 24.98 10.20
C ILE A 146 3.24 25.70 11.52
N GLU A 147 2.22 26.15 12.25
CA GLU A 147 2.36 26.83 13.55
C GLU A 147 2.73 25.86 14.68
N ILE A 148 2.29 24.60 14.60
CA ILE A 148 2.51 23.60 15.64
C ILE A 148 3.88 22.93 15.46
N ASP A 149 4.19 22.45 14.25
CA ASP A 149 5.48 21.83 13.97
C ASP A 149 5.83 21.94 12.47
N PRO A 150 6.61 22.95 12.08
CA PRO A 150 6.93 23.18 10.67
C PRO A 150 7.78 22.06 10.06
N ALA A 151 8.56 21.33 10.87
CA ALA A 151 9.39 20.24 10.36
C ALA A 151 8.54 19.06 9.91
N ILE A 152 7.50 18.72 10.68
CA ILE A 152 6.52 17.69 10.27
C ILE A 152 5.64 18.22 9.14
N PHE A 153 5.22 19.48 9.18
CA PHE A 153 4.41 20.08 8.13
C PHE A 153 5.08 20.04 6.75
N TRP A 154 6.40 20.22 6.68
CA TRP A 154 7.14 20.16 5.41
C TRP A 154 7.77 18.81 5.11
N GLY A 155 8.01 17.97 6.11
CA GLY A 155 8.85 16.78 6.01
C GLY A 155 8.24 15.48 6.57
N GLY A 156 6.97 15.50 6.99
CA GLY A 156 6.27 14.32 7.48
C GLY A 156 6.14 13.26 6.38
N ILE A 157 6.65 12.05 6.61
CA ILE A 157 6.63 10.96 5.63
C ILE A 157 6.10 9.67 6.26
N PHE A 158 5.63 8.72 5.44
CA PHE A 158 5.12 7.44 5.93
C PHE A 158 6.21 6.64 6.64
N THR A 159 5.81 5.85 7.63
CA THR A 159 6.62 4.77 8.21
C THR A 159 6.20 3.45 7.57
N ARG A 160 7.14 2.61 7.12
CA ARG A 160 6.79 1.27 6.60
C ARG A 160 6.18 0.42 7.73
N ALA A 161 4.92 0.00 7.57
CA ALA A 161 4.18 -0.69 8.61
C ALA A 161 3.04 -1.54 8.01
N ILE A 162 2.58 -2.56 8.73
CA ILE A 162 1.36 -3.30 8.42
C ILE A 162 0.22 -2.69 9.24
N ASP A 163 -0.29 -1.54 8.80
CA ASP A 163 -1.25 -0.74 9.56
C ASP A 163 -2.56 -0.44 8.81
N GLY A 164 -2.72 -1.00 7.61
CA GLY A 164 -3.91 -0.77 6.80
C GLY A 164 -3.90 0.50 5.96
N SER A 165 -2.79 1.26 5.93
CA SER A 165 -2.61 2.33 4.95
C SER A 165 -1.78 1.85 3.75
N LEU A 166 -2.11 2.38 2.57
CA LEU A 166 -1.58 1.86 1.31
C LEU A 166 -0.08 2.11 1.15
N PHE A 167 0.38 3.35 1.36
CA PHE A 167 1.77 3.74 1.15
C PHE A 167 2.70 3.20 2.24
N SER A 168 2.20 2.97 3.47
CA SER A 168 2.99 2.32 4.52
C SER A 168 3.29 0.85 4.20
N GLU A 169 2.38 0.15 3.50
CA GLU A 169 2.50 -1.24 3.12
C GLU A 169 3.23 -1.41 1.78
N TRP A 170 2.98 -0.55 0.80
CA TRP A 170 3.49 -0.73 -0.57
C TRP A 170 4.62 0.25 -0.95
N GLY A 171 4.79 1.33 -0.20
CA GLY A 171 5.97 2.19 -0.26
C GLY A 171 5.80 3.25 -1.33
N PHE A 172 6.88 3.55 -2.05
CA PHE A 172 6.80 4.45 -3.19
C PHE A 172 5.97 3.82 -4.30
N ILE A 173 4.77 4.36 -4.54
CA ILE A 173 3.88 3.91 -5.60
C ILE A 173 3.91 4.86 -6.80
N ASN A 174 4.37 4.35 -7.94
CA ASN A 174 4.39 5.03 -9.24
C ASN A 174 4.50 3.99 -10.39
N GLN A 175 4.62 4.47 -11.62
CA GLN A 175 4.79 3.64 -12.82
C GLN A 175 6.08 2.80 -12.82
N ARG A 176 7.13 3.24 -12.11
CA ARG A 176 8.42 2.55 -12.07
C ARG A 176 8.40 1.38 -11.09
N SER A 177 7.86 1.60 -9.89
CA SER A 177 7.74 0.58 -8.84
C SER A 177 6.66 -0.44 -9.17
N TYR A 178 5.55 0.02 -9.76
CA TYR A 178 4.38 -0.79 -10.08
C TYR A 178 3.93 -0.55 -11.54
N PRO A 179 4.71 -1.01 -12.54
CA PRO A 179 4.44 -0.77 -13.97
C PRO A 179 3.15 -1.42 -14.47
N ASP A 180 2.72 -2.50 -13.84
CA ASP A 180 1.47 -3.20 -14.15
C ASP A 180 0.23 -2.51 -13.54
N SER A 181 0.43 -1.40 -12.82
CA SER A 181 -0.64 -0.64 -12.17
C SER A 181 -0.96 0.65 -12.94
N GLN A 182 -2.07 1.29 -12.58
CA GLN A 182 -2.43 2.61 -13.11
C GLN A 182 -1.95 3.76 -12.21
N TRP A 183 -1.05 3.51 -11.25
CA TRP A 183 -0.47 4.58 -10.46
C TRP A 183 0.46 5.45 -11.30
N ARG A 184 0.44 6.74 -10.99
CA ARG A 184 1.33 7.77 -11.52
C ARG A 184 2.08 8.44 -10.37
N GLY A 185 3.35 8.78 -10.57
CA GLY A 185 4.11 9.58 -9.60
C GLY A 185 3.52 10.99 -9.48
N GLY A 186 3.18 11.39 -8.26
CA GLY A 186 2.68 12.73 -7.97
C GLY A 186 1.75 12.77 -6.76
N VAL A 187 0.81 13.71 -6.79
CA VAL A 187 -0.08 14.02 -5.67
C VAL A 187 -1.47 13.45 -5.94
N TYR A 188 -2.07 12.85 -4.92
CA TYR A 188 -3.41 12.23 -4.99
C TYR A 188 -4.40 12.96 -4.08
N TRP A 189 -5.57 13.23 -4.63
CA TRP A 189 -6.67 13.74 -3.82
C TRP A 189 -7.14 12.75 -2.76
N THR A 190 -7.56 13.27 -1.61
CA THR A 190 -8.29 12.50 -0.59
C THR A 190 -9.70 13.03 -0.40
N ARG A 191 -10.52 12.26 0.32
CA ARG A 191 -11.85 12.75 0.72
C ARG A 191 -11.80 13.81 1.83
N ASP A 192 -10.72 13.83 2.62
CA ASP A 192 -10.64 14.64 3.84
C ASP A 192 -10.39 16.11 3.53
N ARG A 193 -10.85 16.97 4.44
CA ARG A 193 -10.67 18.42 4.37
C ARG A 193 -9.82 18.88 5.54
N GLU A 194 -8.97 19.87 5.31
CA GLU A 194 -8.31 20.58 6.41
C GLU A 194 -9.22 21.69 6.94
N SER A 195 -9.84 22.44 6.02
CA SER A 195 -10.79 23.51 6.34
C SER A 195 -11.85 23.64 5.23
N SER A 196 -12.70 24.67 5.31
CA SER A 196 -13.72 24.92 4.29
C SER A 196 -13.13 25.20 2.90
N SER A 197 -11.91 25.73 2.81
CA SER A 197 -11.24 26.13 1.57
C SER A 197 -9.98 25.33 1.22
N LYS A 198 -9.53 24.44 2.12
CA LYS A 198 -8.32 23.62 1.90
C LYS A 198 -8.60 22.13 2.08
N GLN A 199 -8.00 21.34 1.20
CA GLN A 199 -8.18 19.90 1.11
C GLN A 199 -6.87 19.18 1.33
N TYR A 200 -6.96 18.01 1.95
CA TYR A 200 -5.79 17.15 2.05
C TYR A 200 -5.52 16.45 0.72
N HIS A 201 -4.25 16.31 0.42
CA HIS A 201 -3.75 15.48 -0.66
C HIS A 201 -2.49 14.77 -0.19
N VAL A 202 -2.17 13.64 -0.83
CA VAL A 202 -1.04 12.81 -0.40
C VAL A 202 -0.08 12.57 -1.57
N TYR A 203 1.20 12.78 -1.30
CA TYR A 203 2.27 12.50 -2.27
C TYR A 203 2.55 11.00 -2.32
N SER A 204 2.51 10.39 -3.50
CA SER A 204 2.63 8.93 -3.65
C SER A 204 4.04 8.39 -3.45
N ASP A 205 5.04 9.27 -3.35
CA ASP A 205 6.45 8.95 -3.13
C ASP A 205 6.86 8.79 -1.67
N SER A 206 6.25 9.62 -0.84
CA SER A 206 6.65 9.83 0.54
C SER A 206 5.49 9.61 1.50
N GLY A 207 4.26 9.56 1.00
CA GLY A 207 3.05 9.61 1.81
C GLY A 207 2.88 10.93 2.54
N HIS A 208 3.64 11.97 2.18
CA HIS A 208 3.53 13.28 2.76
C HIS A 208 2.12 13.85 2.55
N ILE A 209 1.60 14.54 3.57
CA ILE A 209 0.24 15.07 3.59
C ILE A 209 0.33 16.58 3.39
N GLY A 210 -0.06 17.03 2.20
CA GLY A 210 -0.13 18.44 1.86
C GLY A 210 -1.55 18.97 1.90
N THR A 211 -1.68 20.29 1.80
CA THR A 211 -2.97 20.98 1.67
C THR A 211 -3.03 21.79 0.39
N GLY A 212 -4.18 21.82 -0.28
CA GLY A 212 -4.37 22.56 -1.52
C GLY A 212 -5.81 23.03 -1.71
N ASN A 213 -6.00 23.98 -2.63
CA ASN A 213 -7.33 24.43 -3.05
C ASN A 213 -7.99 23.37 -3.94
N ASP A 214 -9.32 23.27 -3.88
CA ASP A 214 -10.16 22.38 -4.69
C ASP A 214 -9.92 22.51 -6.21
N SER A 215 -9.39 23.63 -6.70
CA SER A 215 -9.07 23.88 -8.13
C SER A 215 -7.76 23.24 -8.63
N TRP A 216 -6.95 22.65 -7.75
CA TRP A 216 -5.68 22.03 -8.16
C TRP A 216 -5.90 20.74 -8.95
N ASN A 217 -5.01 20.45 -9.89
CA ASN A 217 -5.07 19.22 -10.69
C ASN A 217 -4.20 18.12 -10.08
N ASN A 218 -4.82 17.22 -9.33
CA ASN A 218 -4.16 16.05 -8.72
C ASN A 218 -4.68 14.75 -9.34
N TYR A 219 -3.90 13.68 -9.16
CA TYR A 219 -4.33 12.33 -9.52
C TYR A 219 -5.42 11.82 -8.57
N VAL A 220 -6.10 10.76 -8.99
CA VAL A 220 -7.20 10.17 -8.26
C VAL A 220 -7.05 8.65 -8.18
N ALA A 221 -7.33 8.10 -7.00
CA ALA A 221 -7.51 6.68 -6.79
C ALA A 221 -8.85 6.43 -6.08
N CYS A 222 -9.66 5.57 -6.69
CA CYS A 222 -10.99 5.25 -6.17
C CYS A 222 -10.93 4.04 -5.24
N LYS A 223 -11.86 3.97 -4.29
CA LYS A 223 -12.15 2.76 -3.51
C LYS A 223 -12.83 1.73 -4.39
N GLY A 224 -12.38 0.48 -4.28
CA GLY A 224 -12.84 -0.60 -5.15
C GLY A 224 -13.38 -1.84 -4.49
#